data_AF-A0A445JZ62-F1
#
_entry.id   AF-A0A445JZ62-F1
#
_cell.length_a   1.000
_cell.length_b   1.000
_cell.length_c   1.000
_cell.angle_alpha   90.00
_cell.angle_beta   90.00
_cell.angle_gamma   90.00
#
_symmetry.space_group_name_H-M   'P 1'
#
loop_
_entity.id
_entity.type
_entity.pdbx_description
1 polymer ?
#
loop_
_entity_poly.entity_id
_entity_poly.type
_entity_poly.pdbx_seq_one_letter_code
_entity_poly.pdbx_strand_id
1 'polypeptide(L)'
;EEMETLLLNTIHVQNLLVIINRLHMLLHSTALAFLFYYRLCFLFQPSETIESHSLPWLLVFASEIILSFIWILDQAYRWHPVLRSIFQERLLEDHKLPSIDVFICTADPTKEPTLDVMNTVLSAMALDYPPQKLHMYVSDEGGSPLTLHGVREASKFARSSVYMEDKQKIKEKYEAFKEEIKTFRKDRTFSRDHPSVNEVMQETIIDDADNVKMPLLVCVSREKKPSDPHHFKAGAFNVLISSSLAFVQFPQKFHSISKNDIYDSQLRSLFTVRTSEHAFRIFSRMDGLMGPVISGTDLLQLKEYFGSSNEFIRSLAQNCTSDLVSGQKYALLEEPHFLASCNYEIGTK
;
A
#
# COMPACT_ATOMS: atom_id res chain seq x y z
N GLU A 1 -3.79 -29.14 -30.62
CA GLU A 1 -5.11 -28.92 -29.97
C GLU A 1 -5.06 -27.55 -29.31
N GLU A 2 -5.91 -26.65 -29.77
CA GLU A 2 -6.08 -25.32 -29.18
C GLU A 2 -6.66 -25.48 -27.77
N MET A 3 -5.80 -25.34 -26.76
CA MET A 3 -6.23 -25.19 -25.38
C MET A 3 -6.91 -23.82 -25.31
N GLU A 4 -8.24 -23.79 -25.34
CA GLU A 4 -9.04 -22.60 -25.02
C GLU A 4 -8.41 -21.95 -23.77
N THR A 5 -7.83 -20.76 -23.94
CA THR A 5 -7.22 -20.03 -22.84
C THR A 5 -8.33 -19.63 -21.87
N LEU A 6 -8.58 -20.48 -20.88
CA LEU A 6 -9.58 -20.24 -19.85
C LEU A 6 -9.31 -18.89 -19.20
N LEU A 7 -10.35 -18.06 -19.11
CA LEU A 7 -10.28 -16.75 -18.45
C LEU A 7 -9.82 -16.90 -16.99
N LEU A 8 -8.76 -16.17 -16.64
CA LEU A 8 -8.19 -16.08 -15.28
C LEU A 8 -9.06 -15.23 -14.34
N ASN A 9 -9.85 -14.33 -14.91
CA ASN A 9 -10.78 -13.48 -14.19
C ASN A 9 -12.07 -13.29 -14.98
N THR A 10 -13.14 -12.94 -14.28
CA THR A 10 -14.40 -12.53 -14.90
C THR A 10 -14.88 -11.23 -14.28
N ILE A 11 -15.52 -10.42 -15.13
CA ILE A 11 -16.05 -9.12 -14.78
C ILE A 11 -17.58 -9.21 -14.90
N HIS A 12 -18.29 -8.97 -13.80
CA HIS A 12 -19.74 -8.97 -13.77
C HIS A 12 -20.28 -7.58 -13.42
N VAL A 13 -21.14 -7.05 -14.28
CA VAL A 13 -21.83 -5.79 -14.05
C VAL A 13 -23.11 -6.06 -13.27
N GLN A 14 -23.31 -5.34 -12.17
CA GLN A 14 -24.51 -5.49 -11.35
C GLN A 14 -25.68 -4.68 -11.96
N ASN A 15 -26.37 -5.27 -12.93
CA ASN A 15 -27.42 -4.58 -13.71
C ASN A 15 -28.55 -3.99 -12.85
N LEU A 16 -29.03 -4.72 -11.83
CA LEU A 16 -30.07 -4.20 -10.93
C LEU A 16 -29.60 -2.94 -10.19
N LEU A 17 -28.35 -2.96 -9.70
CA LEU A 17 -27.78 -1.83 -8.97
C LEU A 17 -27.56 -0.62 -9.90
N VAL A 18 -27.16 -0.85 -11.15
CA VAL A 18 -27.07 0.19 -12.18
C VAL A 18 -28.43 0.88 -12.36
N ILE A 19 -29.50 0.09 -12.50
CA ILE A 19 -30.86 0.63 -12.68
C ILE A 19 -31.28 1.45 -11.45
N ILE A 20 -31.09 0.91 -10.25
CA ILE A 20 -31.43 1.60 -9.00
C ILE A 20 -30.66 2.92 -8.87
N ASN A 21 -29.34 2.91 -9.11
CA ASN A 21 -28.52 4.11 -9.04
C ASN A 21 -28.97 5.16 -10.07
N ARG A 22 -29.26 4.75 -11.32
CA ARG A 22 -29.70 5.68 -12.37
C ARG A 22 -31.06 6.29 -12.09
N LEU A 23 -31.99 5.51 -11.55
CA LEU A 23 -33.28 6.02 -11.10
C LEU A 23 -33.11 7.01 -9.95
N HIS A 24 -32.29 6.66 -8.94
CA HIS A 24 -31.99 7.54 -7.82
C HIS A 24 -31.36 8.87 -8.28
N MET A 25 -30.40 8.81 -9.21
CA MET A 25 -29.77 9.98 -9.83
C MET A 25 -30.82 10.87 -10.51
N LEU A 26 -31.68 10.29 -11.34
CA LEU A 26 -32.73 11.03 -12.05
C LEU A 26 -33.70 11.72 -11.09
N LEU A 27 -34.17 11.01 -10.06
CA LEU A 27 -35.10 11.56 -9.07
C LEU A 27 -34.46 12.69 -8.25
N HIS A 28 -33.23 12.51 -7.79
CA HIS A 28 -32.51 13.55 -7.04
C HIS A 28 -32.17 14.77 -7.90
N SER A 29 -31.70 14.58 -9.13
CA SER A 29 -31.44 15.69 -10.07
C SER A 29 -32.71 16.49 -10.35
N THR A 30 -33.85 15.81 -10.48
CA THR A 30 -35.15 16.47 -10.66
C THR A 30 -35.53 17.29 -9.43
N ALA A 31 -35.37 16.74 -8.22
CA ALA A 31 -35.63 17.47 -6.98
C ALA A 31 -34.71 18.70 -6.80
N LEU A 32 -33.42 18.57 -7.14
CA LEU A 32 -32.45 19.67 -7.12
C LEU A 32 -32.83 20.77 -8.14
N ALA A 33 -33.29 20.39 -9.32
CA ALA A 33 -33.76 21.35 -10.32
C ALA A 33 -34.98 22.14 -9.81
N PHE A 34 -35.95 21.47 -9.17
CA PHE A 34 -37.09 22.16 -8.55
C PHE A 34 -36.67 23.09 -7.39
N LEU A 35 -35.73 22.65 -6.55
CA LEU A 35 -35.17 23.46 -5.47
C LEU A 35 -34.51 24.73 -6.04
N PHE A 36 -33.66 24.59 -7.04
CA PHE A 36 -32.99 25.72 -7.69
C PHE A 36 -33.97 26.63 -8.40
N TYR A 37 -34.98 26.09 -9.08
CA TYR A 37 -36.04 26.89 -9.67
C TYR A 37 -36.76 27.72 -8.60
N TYR A 38 -37.17 27.10 -7.48
CA TYR A 38 -37.81 27.79 -6.37
C TYR A 38 -36.93 28.90 -5.77
N ARG A 39 -35.63 28.65 -5.58
CA ARG A 39 -34.67 29.65 -5.11
C ARG A 39 -34.50 30.79 -6.10
N LEU A 40 -34.34 30.48 -7.39
CA LEU A 40 -34.21 31.50 -8.43
C LEU A 40 -35.47 32.37 -8.55
N CYS A 41 -36.66 31.81 -8.38
CA CYS A 41 -37.91 32.58 -8.34
C CYS A 41 -37.94 33.63 -7.21
N PHE A 42 -37.29 33.38 -6.07
CA PHE A 42 -37.19 34.35 -4.97
C PHE A 42 -36.42 35.62 -5.39
N LEU A 43 -35.46 35.52 -6.32
CA LEU A 43 -34.74 36.68 -6.85
C LEU A 43 -35.63 37.64 -7.68
N PHE A 44 -36.78 37.15 -8.16
CA PHE A 44 -37.73 37.92 -8.95
C PHE A 44 -38.91 38.46 -8.13
N GLN A 45 -38.89 38.29 -6.79
CA GLN A 45 -39.90 38.88 -5.90
C GLN A 45 -39.64 40.39 -5.67
N PRO A 46 -40.67 41.18 -5.29
CA PRO A 46 -40.53 42.63 -5.09
C PRO A 46 -39.49 42.99 -4.02
N SER A 47 -38.70 44.05 -4.26
CA SER A 47 -37.57 44.45 -3.41
C SER A 47 -37.87 44.67 -1.92
N GLU A 48 -39.12 44.99 -1.55
CA GLU A 48 -39.52 45.27 -0.16
C GLU A 48 -39.37 44.06 0.78
N THR A 49 -39.40 42.82 0.27
CA THR A 49 -39.20 41.60 1.06
C THR A 49 -37.75 41.10 1.09
N ILE A 50 -36.87 41.69 0.26
CA ILE A 50 -35.49 41.20 0.05
C ILE A 50 -34.52 41.82 1.07
N GLU A 51 -34.75 43.07 1.49
CA GLU A 51 -33.77 43.82 2.29
C GLU A 51 -33.53 43.25 3.70
N SER A 52 -34.52 42.61 4.33
CA SER A 52 -34.40 42.09 5.71
C SER A 52 -33.78 40.68 5.82
N HIS A 53 -33.79 39.89 4.75
CA HIS A 53 -33.40 38.46 4.78
C HIS A 53 -32.42 38.02 3.67
N SER A 54 -31.84 38.97 2.91
CA SER A 54 -30.96 38.68 1.77
C SER A 54 -29.71 37.87 2.12
N LEU A 55 -29.03 38.19 3.23
CA LEU A 55 -27.78 37.55 3.60
C LEU A 55 -27.95 36.07 4.03
N PRO A 56 -28.86 35.71 4.97
CA PRO A 56 -29.12 34.31 5.29
C PRO A 56 -29.57 33.49 4.07
N TRP A 57 -30.41 34.08 3.21
CA TRP A 57 -30.86 33.43 1.98
C TRP A 57 -29.70 33.13 1.03
N LEU A 58 -28.80 34.10 0.81
CA LEU A 58 -27.63 33.94 -0.04
C LEU A 58 -26.69 32.85 0.48
N LEU A 59 -26.46 32.81 1.80
CA LEU A 59 -25.60 31.80 2.43
C LEU A 59 -26.17 30.38 2.26
N VAL A 60 -27.47 30.21 2.50
CA VAL A 60 -28.17 28.92 2.28
C VAL A 60 -28.09 28.52 0.80
N PHE A 61 -28.40 29.44 -0.12
CA PHE A 61 -28.34 29.14 -1.55
C PHE A 61 -26.94 28.77 -2.02
N ALA A 62 -25.90 29.47 -1.54
CA ALA A 62 -24.51 29.12 -1.84
C ALA A 62 -24.15 27.71 -1.32
N SER A 63 -24.57 27.36 -0.09
CA SER A 63 -24.38 26.02 0.45
C SER A 63 -25.10 24.93 -0.37
N GLU A 64 -26.32 25.22 -0.85
CA GLU A 64 -27.10 24.30 -1.68
C GLU A 64 -26.38 24.05 -3.02
N ILE A 65 -25.79 25.08 -3.63
CA ILE A 65 -24.98 24.96 -4.85
C ILE A 65 -23.75 24.08 -4.60
N ILE A 66 -22.99 24.33 -3.54
CA ILE A 66 -21.77 23.57 -3.21
C ILE A 66 -22.12 22.09 -2.95
N LEU A 67 -23.13 21.82 -2.13
CA LEU A 67 -23.56 20.46 -1.82
C LEU A 67 -24.08 19.73 -3.05
N SER A 68 -24.81 20.43 -3.93
CA SER A 68 -25.29 19.86 -5.20
C SER A 68 -24.14 19.55 -6.14
N PHE A 69 -23.13 20.41 -6.22
CA PHE A 69 -21.93 20.18 -7.02
C PHE A 69 -21.15 18.96 -6.52
N ILE A 70 -20.92 18.85 -5.20
CA ILE A 70 -20.29 17.67 -4.59
C ILE A 70 -21.09 16.41 -4.89
N TRP A 71 -22.42 16.48 -4.79
CA TRP A 71 -23.29 15.34 -5.12
C TRP A 71 -23.18 14.93 -6.59
N ILE A 72 -23.13 15.89 -7.54
CA ILE A 72 -22.94 15.59 -8.97
C ILE A 72 -21.62 14.86 -9.19
N LEU A 73 -20.53 15.29 -8.55
CA LEU A 73 -19.23 14.62 -8.64
C LEU A 73 -19.28 13.18 -8.10
N ASP A 74 -20.02 12.93 -7.01
CA ASP A 74 -20.19 11.57 -6.44
C ASP A 74 -20.95 10.62 -7.38
N GLN A 75 -21.75 11.13 -8.32
CA GLN A 75 -22.54 10.29 -9.23
C GLN A 75 -21.66 9.51 -10.22
N ALA A 76 -20.47 10.01 -10.55
CA ALA A 76 -19.51 9.30 -11.39
C ALA A 76 -19.19 7.91 -10.82
N TYR A 77 -19.01 7.81 -9.50
CA TYR A 77 -18.76 6.54 -8.81
C TYR A 77 -19.95 5.59 -8.94
N ARG A 78 -21.18 6.08 -9.07
CA ARG A 78 -22.38 5.23 -9.03
C ARG A 78 -22.81 4.70 -10.39
N TRP A 79 -22.16 5.16 -11.46
CA TRP A 79 -22.62 4.94 -12.83
C TRP A 79 -22.48 3.50 -13.32
N HIS A 80 -21.35 2.84 -13.01
CA HIS A 80 -21.03 1.51 -13.52
C HIS A 80 -20.31 0.63 -12.47
N PRO A 81 -21.03 0.15 -11.44
CA PRO A 81 -20.47 -0.78 -10.46
C PRO A 81 -20.12 -2.12 -11.11
N VAL A 82 -18.88 -2.54 -10.92
CA VAL A 82 -18.31 -3.77 -11.46
C VAL A 82 -17.84 -4.67 -10.33
N LEU A 83 -18.11 -5.97 -10.44
CA LEU A 83 -17.55 -7.00 -9.58
C LEU A 83 -16.52 -7.81 -10.36
N ARG A 84 -15.36 -8.06 -9.76
CA ARG A 84 -14.31 -8.92 -10.33
C ARG A 84 -14.22 -10.22 -9.53
N SER A 85 -14.29 -11.34 -10.22
CA SER A 85 -14.01 -12.67 -9.66
C SER A 85 -12.73 -13.23 -10.27
N ILE A 86 -11.95 -13.92 -9.45
CA ILE A 86 -10.63 -14.45 -9.79
C ILE A 86 -10.68 -15.98 -9.62
N PHE A 87 -10.07 -16.71 -10.54
CA PHE A 87 -9.97 -18.17 -10.50
C PHE A 87 -8.52 -18.57 -10.26
N GLN A 88 -8.17 -18.82 -9.00
CA GLN A 88 -6.79 -19.15 -8.60
C GLN A 88 -6.34 -20.49 -9.20
N GLU A 89 -7.26 -21.43 -9.39
CA GLU A 89 -6.99 -22.79 -9.88
C GLU A 89 -6.54 -22.80 -11.35
N ARG A 90 -6.74 -21.68 -12.06
CA ARG A 90 -6.39 -21.51 -13.47
C ARG A 90 -5.08 -20.76 -13.66
N LEU A 91 -4.42 -20.36 -12.57
CA LEU A 91 -3.13 -19.70 -12.63
C LEU A 91 -2.09 -20.57 -13.34
N LEU A 92 -1.14 -19.90 -13.97
CA LEU A 92 -0.02 -20.56 -14.63
C LEU A 92 0.84 -21.30 -13.61
N GLU A 93 1.55 -22.31 -14.08
CA GLU A 93 2.61 -22.98 -13.30
C GLU A 93 3.64 -21.97 -12.76
N ASP A 94 4.20 -22.26 -11.59
CA ASP A 94 5.12 -21.42 -10.83
C ASP A 94 6.27 -20.81 -11.65
N HIS A 95 6.79 -21.55 -12.62
CA HIS A 95 7.89 -21.12 -13.47
C HIS A 95 7.50 -19.96 -14.41
N LYS A 96 6.21 -19.78 -14.73
CA LYS A 96 5.68 -18.69 -15.58
C LYS A 96 5.20 -17.47 -14.80
N LEU A 97 5.15 -17.55 -13.47
CA LEU A 97 4.74 -16.42 -12.63
C LEU A 97 5.76 -15.26 -12.72
N PRO A 98 5.32 -13.99 -12.62
CA PRO A 98 6.24 -12.84 -12.58
C PRO A 98 7.05 -12.79 -11.28
N SER A 99 8.06 -11.93 -11.19
CA SER A 99 8.67 -11.60 -9.89
C SER A 99 7.83 -10.54 -9.16
N ILE A 100 7.79 -10.60 -7.83
CA ILE A 100 7.06 -9.70 -6.96
C ILE A 100 8.01 -9.09 -5.94
N ASP A 101 8.02 -7.77 -5.87
CA ASP A 101 8.75 -7.00 -4.86
C ASP A 101 7.77 -6.46 -3.81
N VAL A 102 8.03 -6.75 -2.54
CA VAL A 102 7.24 -6.27 -1.39
C VAL A 102 8.00 -5.18 -0.65
N PHE A 103 7.43 -3.98 -0.60
CA PHE A 103 8.02 -2.83 0.07
C PHE A 103 7.36 -2.57 1.43
N ILE A 104 8.17 -2.54 2.50
CA ILE A 104 7.75 -2.25 3.87
C ILE A 104 8.54 -1.03 4.35
N CYS A 105 7.87 0.11 4.48
CA CYS A 105 8.49 1.35 4.95
C CYS A 105 8.14 1.58 6.43
N THR A 106 9.16 1.71 7.28
CA THR A 106 9.02 2.07 8.69
C THR A 106 9.61 3.44 8.98
N ALA A 107 8.93 4.21 9.83
CA ALA A 107 9.33 5.57 10.18
C ALA A 107 10.37 5.60 11.31
N ASP A 108 10.06 5.01 12.45
CA ASP A 108 10.92 4.94 13.63
C ASP A 108 10.31 3.98 14.67
N PRO A 109 11.10 3.17 15.40
CA PRO A 109 10.61 2.22 16.41
C PRO A 109 9.76 2.80 17.55
N THR A 110 9.80 4.11 17.78
CA THR A 110 8.96 4.76 18.79
C THR A 110 7.53 4.96 18.30
N LYS A 111 7.34 5.30 17.03
CA LYS A 111 6.02 5.52 16.40
C LYS A 111 5.45 4.24 15.82
N GLU A 112 6.30 3.44 15.19
CA GLU A 112 5.95 2.19 14.53
C GLU A 112 6.78 1.08 15.20
N PRO A 113 6.24 0.39 16.22
CA PRO A 113 7.00 -0.57 17.00
C PRO A 113 7.63 -1.66 16.13
N THR A 114 8.94 -1.91 16.32
CA THR A 114 9.71 -2.88 15.51
C THR A 114 9.05 -4.26 15.47
N LEU A 115 8.45 -4.72 16.57
CA LEU A 115 7.77 -6.01 16.61
C LEU A 115 6.60 -6.08 15.61
N ASP A 116 5.80 -5.02 15.50
CA ASP A 116 4.65 -4.97 14.59
C ASP A 116 5.11 -4.90 13.12
N VAL A 117 6.20 -4.18 12.87
CA VAL A 117 6.87 -4.16 11.56
C VAL A 117 7.41 -5.55 11.21
N MET A 118 8.06 -6.24 12.15
CA MET A 118 8.57 -7.59 11.90
C MET A 118 7.47 -8.63 11.71
N ASN A 119 6.32 -8.48 12.38
CA ASN A 119 5.15 -9.32 12.08
C ASN A 119 4.68 -9.16 10.64
N THR A 120 4.77 -7.94 10.09
CA THR A 120 4.47 -7.66 8.69
C THR A 120 5.51 -8.31 7.76
N VAL A 121 6.80 -8.20 8.11
CA VAL A 121 7.92 -8.87 7.40
C VAL A 121 7.68 -10.39 7.37
N LEU A 122 7.46 -11.02 8.52
CA LEU A 122 7.24 -12.47 8.62
C LEU A 122 5.99 -12.92 7.84
N SER A 123 4.91 -12.15 7.89
CA SER A 123 3.69 -12.44 7.12
C SER A 123 3.92 -12.36 5.62
N ALA A 124 4.72 -11.39 5.16
CA ALA A 124 5.05 -11.25 3.75
C ALA A 124 6.07 -12.30 3.27
N MET A 125 6.99 -12.76 4.13
CA MET A 125 7.93 -13.85 3.81
C MET A 125 7.21 -15.19 3.66
N ALA A 126 6.05 -15.33 4.31
CA ALA A 126 5.21 -16.52 4.31
C ALA A 126 4.15 -16.53 3.21
N LEU A 127 4.21 -15.61 2.25
CA LEU A 127 3.34 -15.66 1.08
C LEU A 127 3.59 -16.95 0.30
N ASP A 128 2.50 -17.59 -0.11
CA ASP A 128 2.53 -18.78 -0.96
C ASP A 128 2.94 -18.39 -2.39
N TYR A 129 4.25 -18.20 -2.58
CA TYR A 129 4.86 -17.78 -3.83
C TYR A 129 6.25 -18.41 -4.00
N PRO A 130 6.70 -18.65 -5.24
CA PRO A 130 8.05 -19.15 -5.47
C PRO A 130 9.10 -18.22 -4.82
N PRO A 131 9.93 -18.72 -3.89
CA PRO A 131 10.81 -17.88 -3.08
C PRO A 131 11.90 -17.20 -3.89
N GLN A 132 12.24 -17.73 -5.08
CA GLN A 132 13.21 -17.11 -5.99
C GLN A 132 12.64 -15.89 -6.72
N LYS A 133 11.30 -15.73 -6.70
CA LYS A 133 10.57 -14.65 -7.38
C LYS A 133 9.96 -13.66 -6.39
N LEU A 134 10.02 -13.94 -5.10
CA LEU A 134 9.56 -13.04 -4.05
C LEU A 134 10.78 -12.33 -3.45
N HIS A 135 10.78 -11.00 -3.52
CA HIS A 135 11.80 -10.17 -2.91
C HIS A 135 11.15 -9.18 -1.94
N MET A 136 11.79 -8.96 -0.82
CA MET A 136 11.29 -8.07 0.22
C MET A 136 12.29 -6.98 0.53
N TYR A 137 11.78 -5.75 0.64
CA TYR A 137 12.56 -4.56 0.92
C TYR A 137 11.98 -3.87 2.16
N VAL A 138 12.77 -3.77 3.21
CA VAL A 138 12.44 -3.03 4.44
C VAL A 138 13.20 -1.71 4.41
N SER A 139 12.48 -0.60 4.24
CA SER A 139 13.06 0.74 4.28
C SER A 139 12.87 1.34 5.68
N ASP A 140 13.96 1.63 6.37
CA ASP A 140 13.96 2.28 7.69
C ASP A 140 14.36 3.75 7.58
N GLU A 141 13.37 4.64 7.71
CA GLU A 141 13.57 6.08 7.78
C GLU A 141 14.17 6.53 9.13
N GLY A 142 14.09 5.71 10.17
CA GLY A 142 14.66 6.04 11.48
C GLY A 142 16.15 5.70 11.59
N GLY A 143 16.67 4.91 10.64
CA GLY A 143 18.03 4.36 10.69
C GLY A 143 18.35 3.68 12.01
N SER A 144 17.33 3.06 12.62
CA SER A 144 17.45 2.58 13.98
C SER A 144 18.18 1.23 13.99
N PRO A 145 19.25 1.08 14.80
CA PRO A 145 19.90 -0.21 14.98
C PRO A 145 18.94 -1.30 15.46
N LEU A 146 17.86 -0.91 16.16
CA LEU A 146 16.82 -1.82 16.62
C LEU A 146 16.01 -2.40 15.44
N THR A 147 15.69 -1.58 14.42
CA THR A 147 15.02 -2.08 13.22
C THR A 147 15.89 -3.07 12.50
N LEU A 148 17.16 -2.73 12.26
CA LEU A 148 18.11 -3.62 11.57
C LEU A 148 18.28 -4.95 12.31
N HIS A 149 18.43 -4.90 13.63
CA HIS A 149 18.49 -6.11 14.45
C HIS A 149 17.18 -6.90 14.41
N GLY A 150 16.02 -6.23 14.46
CA GLY A 150 14.71 -6.86 14.29
C GLY A 150 14.59 -7.61 12.96
N VAL A 151 15.07 -7.03 11.85
CA VAL A 151 15.09 -7.67 10.54
C VAL A 151 15.99 -8.91 10.54
N ARG A 152 17.17 -8.83 11.17
CA ARG A 152 18.08 -9.98 11.33
C ARG A 152 17.42 -11.13 12.09
N GLU A 153 16.82 -10.82 13.24
CA GLU A 153 16.16 -11.84 14.05
C GLU A 153 14.91 -12.40 13.36
N ALA A 154 14.15 -11.57 12.64
CA ALA A 154 13.01 -12.04 11.83
C ALA A 154 13.48 -12.98 10.72
N SER A 155 14.59 -12.66 10.04
CA SER A 155 15.19 -13.54 9.04
C SER A 155 15.60 -14.89 9.65
N LYS A 156 16.27 -14.90 10.81
CA LYS A 156 16.63 -16.14 11.51
C LYS A 156 15.40 -16.93 11.97
N PHE A 157 14.38 -16.24 12.48
CA PHE A 157 13.13 -16.86 12.92
C PHE A 157 12.42 -17.56 11.75
N ALA A 158 12.30 -16.87 10.61
CA ALA A 158 11.70 -17.40 9.38
C ALA A 158 12.46 -18.63 8.87
N ARG A 159 13.81 -18.64 8.97
CA ARG A 159 14.66 -19.78 8.56
C ARG A 159 14.49 -21.01 9.43
N SER A 160 14.07 -20.83 10.68
CA SER A 160 14.01 -21.96 11.59
C SER A 160 12.99 -22.98 11.07
N SER A 161 13.35 -24.27 11.07
CA SER A 161 12.60 -25.44 10.53
C SER A 161 11.17 -25.66 11.08
N VAL A 162 10.65 -24.69 11.80
CA VAL A 162 9.41 -24.72 12.56
C VAL A 162 8.29 -23.92 11.90
N TYR A 163 8.55 -23.23 10.78
CA TYR A 163 7.49 -22.47 10.11
C TYR A 163 6.37 -23.34 9.52
N MET A 164 6.64 -24.64 9.29
CA MET A 164 5.70 -25.54 8.60
C MET A 164 5.10 -26.68 9.45
N GLU A 165 5.59 -26.99 10.66
CA GLU A 165 5.25 -28.29 11.27
C GLU A 165 4.55 -28.26 12.64
N ASP A 166 4.72 -27.24 13.49
CA ASP A 166 4.12 -27.28 14.84
C ASP A 166 3.74 -25.89 15.40
N LYS A 167 2.44 -25.64 15.53
CA LYS A 167 1.85 -24.41 16.10
C LYS A 167 2.39 -24.05 17.48
N GLN A 168 2.69 -25.06 18.31
CA GLN A 168 3.24 -24.86 19.66
C GLN A 168 4.70 -24.41 19.61
N LYS A 169 5.53 -25.04 18.76
CA LYS A 169 6.93 -24.64 18.56
C LYS A 169 7.04 -23.24 17.96
N ILE A 170 6.13 -22.87 17.05
CA ILE A 170 6.04 -21.50 16.49
C ILE A 170 5.80 -20.49 17.61
N LYS A 171 4.84 -20.78 18.51
CA LYS A 171 4.50 -19.89 19.62
C LYS A 171 5.69 -19.68 20.56
N GLU A 172 6.41 -20.73 20.92
CA GLU A 172 7.58 -20.66 21.80
C GLU A 172 8.72 -19.84 21.19
N LYS A 173 9.07 -20.10 19.92
CA LYS A 173 10.10 -19.33 19.21
C LYS A 173 9.69 -17.87 19.02
N TYR A 174 8.41 -17.61 18.79
CA TYR A 174 7.91 -16.25 18.62
C TYR A 174 7.99 -15.46 19.93
N GLU A 175 7.69 -16.07 21.07
CA GLU A 175 7.89 -15.42 22.37
C GLU A 175 9.38 -15.16 22.64
N ALA A 176 10.29 -16.07 22.30
CA ALA A 176 11.72 -15.85 22.41
C ALA A 176 12.19 -14.65 21.55
N PHE A 177 11.78 -14.61 20.29
CA PHE A 177 12.02 -13.50 19.36
C PHE A 177 11.52 -12.16 19.91
N LYS A 178 10.31 -12.16 20.48
CA LYS A 178 9.69 -10.97 21.07
C LYS A 178 10.46 -10.45 22.28
N GLU A 179 10.93 -11.34 23.15
CA GLU A 179 11.73 -10.95 24.32
C GLU A 179 13.11 -10.43 23.92
N GLU A 180 13.71 -10.95 22.86
CA GLU A 180 14.97 -10.44 22.30
C GLU A 180 14.83 -9.00 21.81
N ILE A 181 13.82 -8.71 20.98
CA ILE A 181 13.54 -7.35 20.49
C ILE A 181 13.29 -6.37 21.65
N LYS A 182 12.52 -6.78 22.65
CA LYS A 182 12.24 -5.96 23.83
C LYS A 182 13.50 -5.66 24.64
N THR A 183 14.38 -6.65 24.78
CA THR A 183 15.63 -6.50 25.52
C THR A 183 16.55 -5.52 24.79
N PHE A 184 16.72 -5.69 23.47
CA PHE A 184 17.56 -4.80 22.66
C PHE A 184 17.06 -3.35 22.67
N ARG A 185 15.75 -3.12 22.73
CA ARG A 185 15.15 -1.77 22.79
C ARG A 185 15.55 -1.00 24.05
N LYS A 186 15.73 -1.66 25.20
CA LYS A 186 15.94 -0.97 26.49
C LYS A 186 17.26 -0.20 26.56
N ASP A 187 18.23 -0.56 25.71
CA ASP A 187 19.61 -0.12 25.87
C ASP A 187 20.01 1.12 25.06
N ARG A 188 19.14 1.77 24.26
CA ARG A 188 19.59 2.81 23.32
C ARG A 188 18.68 4.02 23.11
N THR A 189 19.33 5.15 22.86
CA THR A 189 18.77 6.39 22.31
C THR A 189 19.01 6.44 20.79
N PHE A 190 18.04 6.96 20.05
CA PHE A 190 18.09 7.02 18.58
C PHE A 190 18.65 8.37 18.12
N SER A 191 19.66 8.34 17.26
CA SER A 191 20.23 9.54 16.63
C SER A 191 19.46 9.88 15.36
N ARG A 192 19.22 11.18 15.14
CA ARG A 192 18.67 11.69 13.86
C ARG A 192 19.73 11.87 12.78
N ASP A 193 20.99 11.67 13.14
CA ASP A 193 22.14 11.71 12.25
C ASP A 193 22.73 10.30 12.16
N HIS A 194 22.69 9.71 10.98
CA HIS A 194 23.21 8.38 10.70
C HIS A 194 23.59 8.21 9.21
N PRO A 195 24.62 7.40 8.90
CA PRO A 195 24.96 7.05 7.53
C PRO A 195 23.89 6.13 6.92
N SER A 196 23.96 5.94 5.60
CA SER A 196 23.14 4.94 4.93
C SER A 196 23.59 3.52 5.32
N VAL A 197 22.63 2.61 5.47
CA VAL A 197 22.85 1.20 5.81
C VAL A 197 22.09 0.33 4.83
N ASN A 198 22.81 -0.50 4.08
CA ASN A 198 22.22 -1.45 3.15
C ASN A 198 22.66 -2.86 3.55
N GLU A 199 21.71 -3.71 3.93
CA GLU A 199 21.98 -5.09 4.34
C GLU A 199 21.12 -6.07 3.56
N VAL A 200 21.78 -6.99 2.86
CA VAL A 200 21.14 -8.05 2.09
C VAL A 200 21.19 -9.34 2.89
N MET A 201 20.01 -9.92 3.13
CA MET A 201 19.83 -11.18 3.84
C MET A 201 19.23 -12.21 2.88
N GLN A 202 20.11 -13.03 2.30
CA GLN A 202 19.73 -14.17 1.47
C GLN A 202 20.63 -15.34 1.82
N GLU A 203 20.05 -16.37 2.40
CA GLU A 203 20.78 -17.59 2.73
C GLU A 203 19.95 -18.79 2.32
N THR A 204 20.55 -19.68 1.53
CA THR A 204 20.06 -21.04 1.29
C THR A 204 20.31 -21.88 2.54
N ILE A 205 19.27 -22.50 3.08
CA ILE A 205 19.43 -23.52 4.12
C ILE A 205 20.10 -24.71 3.43
N ILE A 206 21.39 -24.92 3.70
CA ILE A 206 22.13 -26.12 3.29
C ILE A 206 22.00 -27.09 4.46
N ASP A 207 20.83 -27.66 4.68
CA ASP A 207 20.70 -28.92 5.43
C ASP A 207 19.31 -29.53 5.23
N ASP A 208 19.35 -30.84 4.96
CA ASP A 208 18.30 -31.83 4.72
C ASP A 208 17.44 -31.74 3.45
N ALA A 209 17.49 -32.83 2.68
CA ALA A 209 16.64 -33.40 1.61
C ALA A 209 15.71 -32.52 0.75
N ASP A 210 15.13 -31.44 1.28
CA ASP A 210 14.29 -30.48 0.58
C ASP A 210 14.98 -29.10 0.62
N ASN A 211 15.53 -28.66 -0.52
CA ASN A 211 16.17 -27.36 -0.67
C ASN A 211 15.16 -26.20 -0.52
N VAL A 212 14.71 -25.90 0.70
CA VAL A 212 13.79 -24.80 0.99
C VAL A 212 14.56 -23.48 0.84
N LYS A 213 14.34 -22.79 -0.28
CA LYS A 213 14.89 -21.45 -0.52
C LYS A 213 14.00 -20.41 0.15
N MET A 214 14.59 -19.46 0.86
CA MET A 214 13.88 -18.33 1.46
C MET A 214 13.82 -17.15 0.46
N PRO A 215 12.76 -16.32 0.48
CA PRO A 215 12.75 -15.04 -0.21
C PRO A 215 13.92 -14.15 0.18
N LEU A 216 14.41 -13.36 -0.79
CA LEU A 216 15.44 -12.34 -0.56
C LEU A 216 14.88 -11.24 0.35
N LEU A 217 15.60 -10.88 1.41
CA LEU A 217 15.23 -9.78 2.31
C LEU A 217 16.33 -8.72 2.31
N VAL A 218 16.00 -7.49 1.94
CA VAL A 218 16.93 -6.35 1.89
C VAL A 218 16.47 -5.28 2.87
N CYS A 219 17.35 -4.87 3.77
CA CYS A 219 17.12 -3.73 4.65
C CYS A 219 17.87 -2.51 4.11
N VAL A 220 17.18 -1.39 3.94
CA VAL A 220 17.72 -0.12 3.46
C VAL A 220 17.41 0.96 4.48
N SER A 221 18.42 1.61 5.02
CA SER A 221 18.30 2.84 5.79
C SER A 221 19.01 3.94 5.04
N ARG A 222 18.30 5.05 4.81
CA ARG A 222 18.86 6.21 4.10
C ARG A 222 19.84 6.96 4.99
N GLU A 223 20.75 7.70 4.40
CA GLU A 223 21.54 8.68 5.15
C GLU A 223 20.63 9.80 5.64
N LYS A 224 20.80 10.22 6.89
CA LYS A 224 20.11 11.39 7.44
C LYS A 224 21.09 12.35 8.08
N LYS A 225 20.97 13.61 7.69
CA LYS A 225 21.70 14.74 8.26
C LYS A 225 20.72 15.82 8.72
N PRO A 226 20.93 16.44 9.90
CA PRO A 226 20.06 17.54 10.36
C PRO A 226 20.04 18.77 9.42
N SER A 227 21.10 18.96 8.62
CA SER A 227 21.23 20.09 7.69
C SER A 227 20.42 19.92 6.40
N ASP A 228 20.06 18.69 6.06
CA ASP A 228 19.56 18.36 4.73
C ASP A 228 18.06 18.02 4.84
N PRO A 229 17.19 18.72 4.10
CA PRO A 229 15.77 18.37 4.06
C PRO A 229 15.61 16.99 3.41
N HIS A 230 14.67 16.20 3.90
CA HIS A 230 14.37 14.88 3.34
C HIS A 230 12.87 14.71 3.14
N HIS A 231 12.51 14.00 2.07
CA HIS A 231 11.15 13.56 1.84
C HIS A 231 10.95 12.22 2.57
N PHE A 232 10.12 12.17 3.62
CA PHE A 232 9.87 11.00 4.49
C PHE A 232 9.55 9.67 3.74
N LYS A 233 8.30 9.18 3.81
CA LYS A 233 7.93 7.92 3.11
C LYS A 233 8.03 8.05 1.59
N ALA A 234 7.89 9.26 1.06
CA ALA A 234 8.08 9.51 -0.37
C ALA A 234 9.53 9.24 -0.79
N GLY A 235 10.52 9.79 -0.09
CA GLY A 235 11.92 9.58 -0.45
C GLY A 235 12.40 8.13 -0.22
N ALA A 236 11.94 7.45 0.83
CA ALA A 236 12.13 5.99 0.98
C ALA A 236 11.62 5.21 -0.23
N PHE A 237 10.41 5.55 -0.69
CA PHE A 237 9.78 4.86 -1.81
C PHE A 237 10.48 5.19 -3.13
N ASN A 238 10.95 6.42 -3.34
CA ASN A 238 11.62 6.86 -4.56
C ASN A 238 12.94 6.13 -4.85
N VAL A 239 13.66 5.69 -3.81
CA VAL A 239 14.88 4.88 -3.97
C VAL A 239 14.54 3.49 -4.53
N LEU A 240 13.29 3.05 -4.37
CA LEU A 240 12.85 1.67 -4.55
C LEU A 240 11.82 1.47 -5.68
N ILE A 241 11.36 2.52 -6.37
CA ILE A 241 10.36 2.42 -7.45
C ILE A 241 11.00 2.48 -8.83
N SER A 242 10.46 1.67 -9.74
CA SER A 242 10.74 1.67 -11.17
C SER A 242 9.51 2.05 -12.01
N SER A 243 9.72 2.71 -13.15
CA SER A 243 8.68 3.05 -14.14
C SER A 243 8.07 1.85 -14.88
N SER A 244 8.64 0.65 -14.74
CA SER A 244 8.09 -0.60 -15.27
C SER A 244 7.21 -1.37 -14.28
N LEU A 245 6.99 -0.85 -13.07
CA LEU A 245 6.18 -1.52 -12.05
C LEU A 245 4.69 -1.29 -12.28
N ALA A 246 3.89 -2.31 -11.95
CA ALA A 246 2.45 -2.22 -11.84
C ALA A 246 2.05 -2.54 -10.40
N PHE A 247 1.10 -1.78 -9.84
CA PHE A 247 0.61 -2.03 -8.48
C PHE A 247 -0.84 -2.50 -8.52
N VAL A 248 -1.16 -3.44 -7.63
CA VAL A 248 -2.51 -3.90 -7.38
C VAL A 248 -2.91 -3.44 -5.99
N GLN A 249 -3.94 -2.61 -5.90
CA GLN A 249 -4.45 -2.16 -4.62
C GLN A 249 -5.54 -3.09 -4.10
N PHE A 250 -5.41 -3.47 -2.83
CA PHE A 250 -6.42 -4.24 -2.11
C PHE A 250 -7.22 -3.34 -1.15
N PRO A 251 -8.50 -3.63 -0.92
CA PRO A 251 -9.27 -2.95 0.10
C PRO A 251 -8.66 -3.22 1.48
N GLN A 252 -8.39 -2.16 2.24
CA GLN A 252 -7.82 -2.27 3.59
C GLN A 252 -8.91 -2.61 4.60
N LYS A 253 -8.65 -3.63 5.44
CA LYS A 253 -9.56 -4.05 6.52
C LYS A 253 -8.84 -3.97 7.86
N PHE A 254 -9.48 -3.31 8.81
CA PHE A 254 -8.95 -3.12 10.16
C PHE A 254 -9.60 -4.09 11.15
N HIS A 255 -8.88 -4.41 12.22
CA HIS A 255 -9.26 -5.39 13.25
C HIS A 255 -9.48 -4.71 14.60
N SER A 256 -10.01 -5.46 15.58
CA SER A 256 -10.19 -4.98 16.97
C SER A 256 -11.08 -3.74 17.09
N ILE A 257 -12.10 -3.66 16.25
CA ILE A 257 -13.00 -2.51 16.19
C ILE A 257 -14.16 -2.75 17.15
N SER A 258 -14.47 -1.72 17.93
CA SER A 258 -15.61 -1.75 18.86
C SER A 258 -16.91 -2.05 18.11
N LYS A 259 -17.84 -2.75 18.77
CA LYS A 259 -19.21 -2.90 18.26
C LYS A 259 -19.87 -1.54 18.02
N ASN A 260 -19.54 -0.56 18.87
CA ASN A 260 -19.97 0.83 18.76
C ASN A 260 -18.86 1.69 18.13
N ASP A 261 -18.54 1.43 16.87
CA ASP A 261 -17.51 2.16 16.12
C ASP A 261 -18.00 3.56 15.69
N ILE A 262 -18.03 4.48 16.66
CA ILE A 262 -18.43 5.88 16.45
C ILE A 262 -17.44 6.66 15.56
N TYR A 263 -16.20 6.18 15.46
CA TYR A 263 -15.14 6.81 14.67
C TYR A 263 -15.13 6.33 13.22
N ASP A 264 -16.02 5.40 12.84
CA ASP A 264 -16.03 4.70 11.54
C ASP A 264 -14.64 4.18 11.13
N SER A 265 -13.91 3.60 12.07
CA SER A 265 -12.56 3.06 11.88
C SER A 265 -12.51 1.92 10.87
N GLN A 266 -13.66 1.28 10.61
CA GLN A 266 -13.84 0.32 9.52
C GLN A 266 -13.72 0.95 8.13
N LEU A 267 -13.73 2.29 8.04
CA LEU A 267 -13.81 3.04 6.79
C LEU A 267 -14.88 2.47 5.87
N ARG A 268 -16.09 2.31 6.41
CA ARG A 268 -17.13 1.54 5.73
C ARG A 268 -17.41 2.11 4.34
N SER A 269 -17.27 3.44 4.18
CA SER A 269 -17.48 4.20 2.93
C SER A 269 -16.55 3.88 1.81
N LEU A 270 -15.35 3.51 2.20
CA LEU A 270 -14.26 3.43 1.28
C LEU A 270 -14.06 1.97 0.90
N PHE A 271 -13.84 1.09 1.88
CA PHE A 271 -13.31 -0.25 1.62
C PHE A 271 -14.26 -1.42 1.90
N THR A 272 -15.49 -1.19 2.35
CA THR A 272 -16.37 -2.33 2.65
C THR A 272 -16.81 -3.02 1.36
N VAL A 273 -16.13 -4.14 1.10
CA VAL A 273 -16.60 -5.26 0.30
C VAL A 273 -17.25 -6.23 1.30
N ARG A 274 -18.57 -6.33 1.32
CA ARG A 274 -19.22 -7.43 2.04
C ARG A 274 -20.05 -8.28 1.09
N THR A 275 -19.62 -9.53 1.00
CA THR A 275 -20.40 -10.72 0.67
C THR A 275 -21.72 -10.72 1.44
N SER A 276 -22.81 -11.07 0.77
CA SER A 276 -24.20 -11.10 1.23
C SER A 276 -24.85 -9.73 1.54
N GLU A 277 -25.73 -9.34 0.61
CA GLU A 277 -26.88 -8.44 0.74
C GLU A 277 -26.66 -7.09 1.46
N HIS A 278 -26.49 -6.07 0.61
CA HIS A 278 -26.61 -4.63 0.90
C HIS A 278 -25.47 -3.96 1.70
N ALA A 279 -24.34 -3.71 1.03
CA ALA A 279 -23.64 -2.42 1.02
C ALA A 279 -22.52 -2.44 -0.03
N PHE A 280 -22.56 -1.54 -1.02
CA PHE A 280 -21.43 -1.34 -1.94
C PHE A 280 -21.12 0.16 -2.11
N ARG A 281 -19.97 0.55 -1.54
CA ARG A 281 -19.44 1.92 -1.41
C ARG A 281 -18.16 2.10 -2.28
N ILE A 282 -17.55 3.29 -2.23
CA ILE A 282 -16.90 4.06 -3.32
C ILE A 282 -15.79 3.32 -4.11
N PHE A 283 -14.99 2.46 -3.48
CA PHE A 283 -13.78 1.89 -4.09
C PHE A 283 -14.07 0.94 -5.26
N SER A 284 -14.99 -0.02 -5.09
CA SER A 284 -15.39 -0.95 -6.18
C SER A 284 -16.22 -0.29 -7.30
N ARG A 285 -16.64 0.94 -7.08
CA ARG A 285 -17.55 1.68 -7.95
C ARG A 285 -16.80 2.38 -9.11
N MET A 286 -15.52 2.68 -8.91
CA MET A 286 -14.63 3.19 -9.97
C MET A 286 -14.01 2.10 -10.83
N ASP A 287 -14.02 0.85 -10.38
CA ASP A 287 -13.45 -0.30 -11.11
C ASP A 287 -14.04 -0.51 -12.50
N GLY A 288 -15.27 -0.02 -12.72
CA GLY A 288 -15.96 -0.06 -14.00
C GLY A 288 -15.72 1.15 -14.92
N LEU A 289 -14.98 2.15 -14.47
CA LEU A 289 -14.60 3.32 -15.25
C LEU A 289 -13.09 3.36 -15.52
N MET A 290 -12.28 3.61 -14.49
CA MET A 290 -10.81 3.74 -14.61
C MET A 290 -10.03 2.93 -13.56
N GLY A 291 -10.71 2.17 -12.69
CA GLY A 291 -10.08 1.56 -11.52
C GLY A 291 -10.23 2.42 -10.27
N PRO A 292 -9.91 1.90 -9.08
CA PRO A 292 -10.10 2.61 -7.83
C PRO A 292 -9.17 3.81 -7.71
N VAL A 293 -9.66 4.93 -7.14
CA VAL A 293 -8.79 6.03 -6.70
C VAL A 293 -7.95 5.53 -5.56
N ILE A 294 -6.64 5.62 -5.75
CA ILE A 294 -5.71 4.99 -4.85
C ILE A 294 -5.71 5.72 -3.51
N SER A 295 -6.14 5.02 -2.47
CA SER A 295 -5.93 5.45 -1.09
C SER A 295 -4.46 5.26 -0.71
N GLY A 296 -3.60 6.14 -1.23
CA GLY A 296 -2.14 6.13 -1.06
C GLY A 296 -1.37 6.26 -2.39
N THR A 297 -1.08 7.51 -2.78
CA THR A 297 -0.24 7.96 -3.92
C THR A 297 -0.82 7.73 -5.34
N ASP A 298 -0.82 8.79 -6.16
CA ASP A 298 -1.35 8.81 -7.55
C ASP A 298 -0.41 8.10 -8.55
N LEU A 299 -0.80 6.89 -8.98
CA LEU A 299 0.04 5.96 -9.75
C LEU A 299 0.38 6.40 -11.18
N LEU A 300 -0.47 7.20 -11.84
CA LEU A 300 -0.23 7.59 -13.23
C LEU A 300 0.78 8.75 -13.32
N GLN A 301 0.79 9.63 -12.33
CA GLN A 301 1.83 10.66 -12.17
C GLN A 301 3.17 10.05 -11.74
N LEU A 302 3.16 9.02 -10.86
CA LEU A 302 4.38 8.30 -10.46
C LEU A 302 5.22 7.82 -11.67
N LYS A 303 4.57 7.33 -12.72
CA LYS A 303 5.25 6.85 -13.93
C LYS A 303 6.01 7.94 -14.70
N GLU A 304 5.52 9.18 -14.65
CA GLU A 304 6.15 10.33 -15.31
C GLU A 304 7.17 11.05 -14.42
N TYR A 305 6.97 11.05 -13.09
CA TYR A 305 7.84 11.74 -12.14
C TYR A 305 9.08 10.95 -11.70
N PHE A 306 9.06 9.61 -11.66
CA PHE A 306 10.13 8.84 -10.98
C PHE A 306 11.37 8.48 -11.82
N GLY A 307 11.46 8.96 -13.06
CA GLY A 307 12.67 8.77 -13.86
C GLY A 307 13.09 7.30 -14.03
N SER A 308 14.36 7.06 -14.36
CA SER A 308 14.89 5.76 -14.80
C SER A 308 15.57 4.93 -13.71
N SER A 309 15.32 5.15 -12.42
CA SER A 309 16.08 4.51 -11.34
C SER A 309 15.70 3.03 -11.15
N ASN A 310 16.18 2.20 -12.08
CA ASN A 310 16.08 0.75 -12.06
C ASN A 310 17.44 0.10 -11.70
N GLU A 311 18.51 0.89 -11.61
CA GLU A 311 19.87 0.35 -11.48
C GLU A 311 20.11 -0.29 -10.11
N PHE A 312 19.54 0.27 -9.03
CA PHE A 312 19.58 -0.35 -7.69
C PHE A 312 19.00 -1.77 -7.66
N ILE A 313 17.79 -1.94 -8.17
CA ILE A 313 17.07 -3.21 -8.13
C ILE A 313 17.73 -4.20 -9.08
N ARG A 314 18.19 -3.73 -10.26
CA ARG A 314 18.92 -4.56 -11.22
C ARG A 314 20.30 -4.98 -10.70
N SER A 315 21.03 -4.11 -10.00
CA SER A 315 22.35 -4.43 -9.44
C SER A 315 22.25 -5.45 -8.29
N LEU A 316 21.17 -5.38 -7.50
CA LEU A 316 20.81 -6.41 -6.54
C LEU A 316 20.39 -7.73 -7.22
N ALA A 317 19.49 -7.68 -8.21
CA ALA A 317 18.93 -8.86 -8.87
C ALA A 317 19.93 -9.63 -9.77
N GLN A 318 20.77 -8.93 -10.55
CA GLN A 318 21.77 -9.56 -11.41
C GLN A 318 22.82 -10.33 -10.62
N ASN A 319 23.20 -9.86 -9.43
CA ASN A 319 24.31 -10.42 -8.66
C ASN A 319 23.89 -11.44 -7.59
N CYS A 320 22.62 -11.47 -7.17
CA CYS A 320 22.07 -12.57 -6.35
C CYS A 320 22.05 -13.92 -7.09
N THR A 321 22.22 -13.92 -8.42
CA THR A 321 22.32 -15.14 -9.24
C THR A 321 23.76 -15.64 -9.44
N SER A 322 24.77 -14.97 -8.90
CA SER A 322 26.19 -15.34 -9.06
C SER A 322 26.90 -15.55 -7.72
N ASP A 323 27.60 -16.68 -7.62
CA ASP A 323 28.34 -17.19 -6.46
C ASP A 323 29.14 -16.12 -5.68
N LEU A 324 28.91 -16.10 -4.36
CA LEU A 324 29.59 -15.26 -3.38
C LEU A 324 31.05 -15.69 -3.17
N VAL A 325 31.99 -15.05 -3.90
CA VAL A 325 33.42 -15.05 -3.58
C VAL A 325 33.79 -13.74 -2.87
N SER A 326 34.42 -13.85 -1.70
CA SER A 326 34.57 -12.81 -0.66
C SER A 326 35.33 -11.53 -1.04
N GLY A 327 35.87 -11.42 -2.25
CA GLY A 327 36.68 -10.27 -2.70
C GLY A 327 35.91 -9.10 -3.32
N GLN A 328 34.67 -9.31 -3.78
CA GLN A 328 33.90 -8.32 -4.54
C GLN A 328 33.04 -7.37 -3.69
N LYS A 329 33.08 -7.52 -2.35
CA LYS A 329 32.18 -6.88 -1.38
C LYS A 329 32.28 -5.34 -1.33
N TYR A 330 33.42 -4.76 -1.69
CA TYR A 330 33.70 -3.33 -1.51
C TYR A 330 33.28 -2.45 -2.70
N ALA A 331 33.31 -2.97 -3.94
CA ALA A 331 32.81 -2.25 -5.11
C ALA A 331 31.27 -2.34 -5.27
N LEU A 332 30.65 -3.37 -4.67
CA LEU A 332 29.23 -3.71 -4.76
C LEU A 332 28.31 -2.82 -3.91
N LEU A 333 28.87 -2.04 -2.98
CA LEU A 333 28.10 -1.23 -2.02
C LEU A 333 28.01 0.26 -2.43
N GLU A 334 28.82 0.73 -3.38
CA GLU A 334 28.90 2.17 -3.71
C GLU A 334 27.60 2.74 -4.29
N GLU A 335 26.97 2.04 -5.23
CA GLU A 335 25.73 2.47 -5.86
C GLU A 335 24.50 2.41 -4.90
N PRO A 336 24.29 1.31 -4.15
CA PRO A 336 23.37 1.30 -3.01
C PRO A 336 23.56 2.46 -2.03
N HIS A 337 24.82 2.77 -1.68
CA HIS A 337 25.12 3.86 -0.77
C HIS A 337 24.81 5.22 -1.38
N PHE A 338 25.07 5.41 -2.68
CA PHE A 338 24.75 6.64 -3.39
C PHE A 338 23.24 6.92 -3.43
N LEU A 339 22.43 5.92 -3.78
CA LEU A 339 20.97 6.08 -3.88
C LEU A 339 20.31 6.25 -2.51
N ALA A 340 20.90 5.66 -1.47
CA ALA A 340 20.48 5.88 -0.10
C ALA A 340 21.04 7.18 0.52
N SER A 341 21.95 7.90 -0.15
CA SER A 341 22.59 9.13 0.37
C SER A 341 21.66 10.34 0.28
N CYS A 342 21.94 11.38 1.08
CA CYS A 342 21.23 12.66 0.98
C CYS A 342 21.45 13.34 -0.39
N ASN A 343 22.56 13.03 -1.08
CA ASN A 343 22.89 13.62 -2.37
C ASN A 343 21.99 13.13 -3.52
N TYR A 344 21.35 11.98 -3.37
CA TYR A 344 20.44 11.46 -4.39
C TYR A 344 19.25 12.39 -4.66
N GLU A 345 18.75 13.10 -3.64
CA GLU A 345 17.61 14.01 -3.81
C GLU A 345 17.98 15.35 -4.48
N ILE A 346 19.28 15.62 -4.68
CA ILE A 346 19.75 16.85 -5.31
C ILE A 346 19.51 16.78 -6.83
N GLY A 347 18.35 17.31 -7.26
CA GLY A 347 18.00 17.43 -8.68
C GLY A 347 16.94 16.45 -9.20
N THR A 348 16.42 15.56 -8.34
CA THR A 348 15.36 14.60 -8.70
C THR A 348 13.94 15.20 -8.62
N LYS A 349 13.74 16.42 -9.16
CA LYS A 349 12.43 17.09 -9.17
C LYS A 349 11.49 16.60 -10.25
#